data_AF-A0A7S0R428-F1
#
_entry.id   AF-A0A7S0R428-F1
#
_cell.length_a   1.000
_cell.length_b   1.000
_cell.length_c   1.000
_cell.angle_alpha   90.00
_cell.angle_beta   90.00
_cell.angle_gamma   90.00
#
_symmetry.space_group_name_H-M   'P 1'
#
loop_
_entity.id
_entity.type
_entity.pdbx_description
1 polymer ?
#
loop_
_entity_poly.entity_id
_entity_poly.type
_entity_poly.pdbx_seq_one_letter_code
_entity_poly.pdbx_strand_id
1 'polypeptide(L)'
;CWTSTDDEEDQVGAYEAWKARELARIKRDREERAKQEREAAERERLKNMTEEERAEWERLNPKEAKEKPKAKWRFMQKYWHKGAYFQEAPDDARGTTGKDDIFDRDYSAPTGEDNYNKEILPKVMQVKNFGRSGRTKWTHLLAEDTNAFNTDDALLQAVHERRRKYVPGASSASDFSKPKKFKT
;
A
#
# COMPACT_ATOMS: atom_id res chain seq x y z
N CYS A 1 15.95 -46.59 -8.81
CA CYS A 1 15.25 -47.40 -7.78
C CYS A 1 13.77 -47.20 -8.02
N TRP A 2 13.11 -48.12 -8.73
CA TRP A 2 11.66 -48.10 -8.95
C TRP A 2 11.08 -48.87 -7.77
N THR A 3 10.45 -48.18 -6.82
CA THR A 3 9.74 -48.87 -5.74
C THR A 3 8.52 -49.53 -6.35
N SER A 4 8.48 -50.86 -6.29
CA SER A 4 7.29 -51.64 -6.61
C SER A 4 6.20 -51.24 -5.63
N THR A 5 5.28 -50.37 -6.05
CA THR A 5 4.03 -50.12 -5.35
C THR A 5 3.20 -51.38 -5.55
N ASP A 6 3.23 -52.28 -4.58
CA ASP A 6 2.45 -53.51 -4.60
C ASP A 6 0.98 -53.13 -4.34
N ASP A 7 0.32 -52.67 -5.41
CA ASP A 7 -1.06 -52.17 -5.40
C ASP A 7 -2.11 -53.29 -5.14
N GLU A 8 -1.69 -54.56 -5.09
CA GLU A 8 -2.61 -55.70 -4.93
C GLU A 8 -2.95 -56.03 -3.47
N GLU A 9 -2.04 -55.81 -2.50
CA GLU A 9 -2.28 -56.11 -1.07
C GLU A 9 -3.07 -55.00 -0.34
N ASP A 10 -3.03 -53.74 -0.83
CA ASP A 10 -3.70 -52.58 -0.20
C ASP A 10 -4.84 -51.99 -1.07
N GLN A 11 -5.56 -52.85 -1.80
CA GLN A 11 -6.68 -52.39 -2.66
C GLN A 11 -7.79 -51.69 -1.87
N VAL A 12 -8.04 -52.13 -0.63
CA VAL A 12 -9.07 -51.55 0.23
C VAL A 12 -8.64 -50.16 0.72
N GLY A 13 -7.40 -50.00 1.19
CA GLY A 13 -6.86 -48.69 1.60
C GLY A 13 -6.73 -47.72 0.44
N ALA A 14 -6.32 -48.19 -0.74
CA ALA A 14 -6.27 -47.38 -1.97
C ALA A 14 -7.66 -46.89 -2.41
N TYR A 15 -8.69 -47.75 -2.31
CA TYR A 15 -10.07 -47.39 -2.62
C TYR A 15 -10.66 -46.40 -1.61
N GLU A 16 -10.39 -46.60 -0.31
CA GLU A 16 -10.80 -45.66 0.73
C GLU A 16 -10.10 -44.30 0.58
N ALA A 17 -8.81 -44.29 0.26
CA ALA A 17 -8.06 -43.07 -0.03
C ALA A 17 -8.56 -42.36 -1.30
N TRP A 18 -8.95 -43.11 -2.33
CA TRP A 18 -9.63 -42.55 -3.50
C TRP A 18 -10.98 -41.93 -3.12
N LYS A 19 -11.82 -42.65 -2.36
CA LYS A 19 -13.12 -42.19 -1.90
C LYS A 19 -13.01 -40.94 -1.02
N ALA A 20 -12.02 -40.88 -0.13
CA ALA A 20 -11.74 -39.71 0.70
C ALA A 20 -11.33 -38.48 -0.14
N ARG A 21 -10.47 -38.68 -1.15
CA ARG A 21 -10.12 -37.61 -2.11
C ARG A 21 -11.33 -37.13 -2.92
N GLU A 22 -12.19 -38.06 -3.34
CA GLU A 22 -13.38 -37.74 -4.12
C GLU A 22 -14.43 -37.00 -3.29
N LEU A 23 -14.69 -37.45 -2.06
CA LEU A 23 -15.54 -36.73 -1.12
C LEU A 23 -14.99 -35.34 -0.79
N ALA A 24 -13.67 -35.19 -0.66
CA ALA A 24 -13.03 -33.89 -0.46
C ALA A 24 -13.21 -32.95 -1.67
N ARG A 25 -13.23 -33.48 -2.90
CA ARG A 25 -13.55 -32.69 -4.10
C ARG A 25 -14.99 -32.19 -4.10
N ILE A 26 -15.95 -33.10 -3.89
CA ILE A 26 -17.38 -32.76 -3.83
C ILE A 26 -17.65 -31.75 -2.72
N LYS A 27 -17.02 -31.93 -1.56
CA LYS A 27 -17.12 -31.00 -0.43
C LYS A 27 -16.60 -29.61 -0.81
N ARG A 28 -15.43 -29.50 -1.45
CA ARG A 28 -14.86 -28.22 -1.90
C ARG A 28 -15.79 -27.49 -2.85
N ASP A 29 -16.32 -28.17 -3.87
CA ASP A 29 -17.21 -27.57 -4.86
C ASP A 29 -18.53 -27.08 -4.22
N ARG A 30 -19.04 -27.82 -3.23
CA ARG A 30 -20.23 -27.43 -2.46
C ARG A 30 -19.96 -26.22 -1.55
N GLU A 31 -18.81 -26.21 -0.87
CA GLU A 31 -18.40 -25.11 0.01
C GLU A 31 -18.12 -23.83 -0.78
N GLU A 32 -17.55 -23.93 -1.98
CA GLU A 32 -17.33 -22.79 -2.87
C GLU A 32 -18.65 -22.13 -3.28
N ARG A 33 -19.63 -22.94 -3.73
CA ARG A 33 -20.96 -22.43 -4.07
C ARG A 33 -21.65 -21.79 -2.87
N ALA A 34 -21.61 -22.45 -1.70
CA ALA A 34 -22.19 -21.91 -0.47
C ALA A 34 -21.50 -20.62 -0.01
N LYS A 35 -20.17 -20.50 -0.19
CA LYS A 35 -19.41 -19.28 0.12
C LYS A 35 -19.84 -18.14 -0.79
N GLN A 36 -19.96 -18.37 -2.10
CA GLN A 36 -20.43 -17.37 -3.06
C GLN A 36 -21.86 -16.92 -2.74
N GLU A 37 -22.76 -17.85 -2.41
CA GLU A 37 -24.14 -17.54 -1.99
C GLU A 37 -24.16 -16.71 -0.69
N ARG A 38 -23.33 -17.06 0.29
CA ARG A 38 -23.21 -16.30 1.54
C ARG A 38 -22.71 -14.87 1.30
N GLU A 39 -21.65 -14.71 0.49
CA GLU A 39 -21.11 -13.39 0.14
C GLU A 39 -22.13 -12.54 -0.64
N ALA A 40 -22.93 -13.17 -1.52
CA ALA A 40 -24.01 -12.50 -2.22
C ALA A 40 -25.12 -12.07 -1.26
N ALA A 41 -25.57 -12.94 -0.35
CA ALA A 41 -26.58 -12.63 0.66
C ALA A 41 -26.11 -11.53 1.62
N GLU A 42 -24.83 -11.52 2.02
CA GLU A 42 -24.23 -10.45 2.83
C GLU A 42 -24.20 -9.12 2.07
N ARG A 43 -23.87 -9.14 0.78
CA ARG A 43 -23.90 -7.94 -0.07
C ARG A 43 -25.32 -7.40 -0.24
N GLU A 44 -26.30 -8.26 -0.45
CA GLU A 44 -27.72 -7.86 -0.52
C GLU A 44 -28.22 -7.34 0.83
N ARG A 45 -27.84 -7.97 1.94
CA ARG A 45 -28.11 -7.46 3.30
C ARG A 45 -27.53 -6.07 3.49
N LEU A 46 -26.26 -5.84 3.14
CA LEU A 46 -25.61 -4.52 3.24
C LEU A 46 -26.25 -3.46 2.33
N LYS A 47 -26.79 -3.89 1.18
CA LYS A 47 -27.50 -3.01 0.24
C LYS A 47 -28.90 -2.63 0.74
N ASN A 48 -29.57 -3.53 1.44
CA ASN A 48 -30.91 -3.33 1.99
C ASN A 48 -30.92 -2.67 3.38
N MET A 49 -29.79 -2.63 4.09
CA MET A 49 -29.67 -1.93 5.39
C MET A 49 -29.73 -0.41 5.24
N THR A 50 -30.37 0.24 6.21
CA THR A 50 -30.47 1.70 6.28
C THR A 50 -29.15 2.35 6.74
N GLU A 51 -29.02 3.66 6.54
CA GLU A 51 -27.78 4.41 6.84
C GLU A 51 -27.43 4.38 8.35
N GLU A 52 -28.44 4.37 9.21
CA GLU A 52 -28.29 4.33 10.68
C GLU A 52 -27.78 2.96 11.14
N GLU A 53 -28.37 1.87 10.64
CA GLU A 53 -27.93 0.51 10.93
C GLU A 53 -26.53 0.22 10.38
N ARG A 54 -26.16 0.83 9.24
CA ARG A 54 -24.81 0.73 8.66
C ARG A 54 -23.77 1.40 9.57
N ALA A 55 -24.09 2.56 10.14
CA ALA A 55 -23.18 3.26 11.04
C ALA A 55 -22.96 2.49 12.36
N GLU A 56 -24.02 1.87 12.90
CA GLU A 56 -23.89 1.00 14.08
C GLU A 56 -23.10 -0.29 13.75
N TRP A 57 -23.32 -0.87 12.58
CA TRP A 57 -22.58 -2.03 12.12
C TRP A 57 -21.09 -1.72 11.89
N GLU A 58 -20.74 -0.58 11.30
CA GLU A 58 -19.34 -0.14 11.15
C GLU A 58 -18.68 0.18 12.51
N ARG A 59 -19.46 0.61 13.51
CA ARG A 59 -18.97 0.81 14.88
C ARG A 59 -18.71 -0.52 15.59
N LEU A 60 -19.58 -1.52 15.37
CA LEU A 60 -19.47 -2.86 15.97
C LEU A 60 -18.44 -3.75 15.27
N ASN A 61 -18.27 -3.58 13.95
CA ASN A 61 -17.23 -4.20 13.14
C ASN A 61 -16.21 -3.14 12.70
N PRO A 62 -15.34 -2.68 13.61
CA PRO A 62 -14.26 -1.77 13.24
C PRO A 62 -13.41 -2.46 12.17
N LYS A 63 -13.26 -1.81 11.01
CA LYS A 63 -12.37 -2.28 9.95
C LYS A 63 -10.99 -2.48 10.55
N GLU A 64 -10.44 -3.70 10.46
CA GLU A 64 -9.08 -3.96 10.92
C GLU A 64 -8.14 -2.93 10.30
N ALA A 65 -7.55 -2.09 11.15
CA ALA A 65 -6.67 -1.03 10.70
C ALA A 65 -5.40 -1.67 10.11
N LYS A 66 -5.40 -1.92 8.80
CA LYS A 66 -4.23 -2.34 8.01
C LYS A 66 -3.15 -1.26 7.93
N GLU A 67 -3.18 -0.26 8.80
CA GLU A 67 -2.16 0.79 8.88
C GLU A 67 -0.94 0.26 9.60
N LYS A 68 -0.19 -0.62 8.92
CA LYS A 68 1.20 -0.89 9.31
C LYS A 68 1.94 0.46 9.31
N PRO A 69 2.75 0.75 10.35
CA PRO A 69 3.51 2.00 10.40
C PRO A 69 4.38 2.12 9.15
N LYS A 70 4.15 3.16 8.35
CA LYS A 70 4.98 3.43 7.17
C LYS A 70 6.37 3.84 7.64
N ALA A 71 7.39 3.09 7.23
CA ALA A 71 8.78 3.46 7.52
C ALA A 71 9.08 4.84 6.92
N LYS A 72 9.78 5.69 7.70
CA LYS A 72 10.25 6.98 7.22
C LYS A 72 11.45 6.77 6.32
N TRP A 73 11.32 7.11 5.04
CA TRP A 73 12.39 6.96 4.08
C TRP A 73 13.43 8.06 4.22
N ARG A 74 14.65 7.75 3.74
CA ARG A 74 15.77 8.70 3.74
C ARG A 74 15.64 9.69 2.58
N PHE A 75 16.29 10.84 2.72
CA PHE A 75 16.34 11.85 1.68
C PHE A 75 16.91 11.28 0.37
N MET A 76 16.16 11.47 -0.73
CA MET A 76 16.47 10.97 -2.08
C MET A 76 16.58 9.44 -2.23
N GLN A 77 16.03 8.66 -1.29
CA GLN A 77 15.95 7.20 -1.42
C GLN A 77 15.03 6.80 -2.60
N LYS A 78 15.42 5.75 -3.33
CA LYS A 78 14.62 5.19 -4.41
C LYS A 78 13.50 4.32 -3.85
N TYR A 79 12.29 4.53 -4.36
CA TYR A 79 11.18 3.61 -4.12
C TYR A 79 11.31 2.36 -4.98
N TRP A 80 11.17 1.20 -4.33
CA TRP A 80 10.94 -0.06 -5.00
C TRP A 80 9.49 -0.48 -4.75
N HIS A 81 8.67 -0.44 -5.80
CA HIS A 81 7.30 -0.90 -5.73
C HIS A 81 7.27 -2.44 -5.66
N LYS A 82 6.59 -3.01 -4.67
CA LYS A 82 6.52 -4.46 -4.43
C LYS A 82 5.84 -5.27 -5.54
N GLY A 83 5.12 -4.59 -6.44
CA GLY A 83 4.30 -5.21 -7.49
C GLY A 83 2.83 -5.34 -7.09
N ALA A 84 1.97 -5.67 -8.05
CA ALA A 84 0.54 -5.88 -7.82
C ALA A 84 0.17 -7.37 -7.70
N TYR A 85 1.02 -8.26 -8.21
CA TYR A 85 0.75 -9.69 -8.33
C TYR A 85 1.31 -10.47 -7.12
N PHE A 86 0.66 -11.57 -6.77
CA PHE A 86 1.09 -12.55 -5.74
C PHE A 86 1.30 -11.97 -4.33
N GLN A 87 0.72 -10.80 -4.04
CA GLN A 87 0.81 -10.15 -2.73
C GLN A 87 -0.12 -10.77 -1.69
N GLU A 88 -1.23 -11.34 -2.15
CA GLU A 88 -2.25 -11.98 -1.34
C GLU A 88 -2.41 -13.41 -1.83
N ALA A 89 -2.87 -14.30 -0.93
CA ALA A 89 -3.23 -15.64 -1.33
C ALA A 89 -4.34 -15.55 -2.39
N PRO A 90 -4.32 -16.39 -3.43
CA PRO A 90 -5.34 -16.35 -4.45
C PRO A 90 -6.69 -16.72 -3.83
N ASP A 91 -7.75 -16.08 -4.34
CA ASP A 91 -9.13 -16.35 -3.92
C ASP A 91 -9.66 -17.68 -4.47
N ASP A 92 -8.86 -18.42 -5.26
CA ASP A 92 -9.27 -19.68 -5.86
C ASP A 92 -9.23 -20.83 -4.83
N ALA A 93 -10.34 -21.55 -4.66
CA ALA A 93 -10.40 -22.73 -3.79
C ALA A 93 -9.44 -23.85 -4.23
N ARG A 94 -8.93 -23.75 -5.46
CA ARG A 94 -7.98 -24.69 -6.07
C ARG A 94 -6.53 -24.39 -5.68
N GLY A 95 -6.25 -23.24 -5.05
CA GLY A 95 -4.97 -22.93 -4.42
C GLY A 95 -3.79 -23.04 -5.37
N THR A 96 -3.92 -22.50 -6.59
CA THR A 96 -2.93 -22.73 -7.65
C THR A 96 -1.58 -22.06 -7.37
N THR A 97 -1.51 -21.08 -6.46
CA THR A 97 -0.25 -20.44 -6.05
C THR A 97 -0.35 -20.00 -4.60
N GLY A 98 0.57 -20.45 -3.73
CA GLY A 98 0.61 -19.97 -2.35
C GLY A 98 1.10 -18.52 -2.25
N LYS A 99 0.76 -17.82 -1.17
CA LYS A 99 1.44 -16.58 -0.82
C LYS A 99 2.84 -16.93 -0.31
N ASP A 100 3.88 -16.42 -0.98
CA ASP A 100 5.25 -16.61 -0.52
C ASP A 100 5.64 -15.58 0.56
N ASP A 101 6.32 -16.05 1.60
CA ASP A 101 6.84 -15.23 2.70
C ASP A 101 7.81 -14.13 2.23
N ILE A 102 8.36 -14.28 1.02
CA ILE A 102 9.24 -13.28 0.42
C ILE A 102 8.56 -11.91 0.26
N PHE A 103 7.24 -11.90 0.06
CA PHE A 103 6.46 -10.68 -0.16
C PHE A 103 6.12 -9.91 1.12
N ASP A 104 6.35 -10.51 2.29
CA ASP A 104 6.12 -9.87 3.59
C ASP A 104 7.35 -9.13 4.13
N ARG A 105 8.45 -9.12 3.38
CA ARG A 105 9.70 -8.44 3.75
C ARG A 105 9.55 -6.91 3.71
N ASP A 106 10.42 -6.22 4.45
CA ASP A 106 10.49 -4.77 4.39
C ASP A 106 11.19 -4.31 3.09
N TYR A 107 10.42 -3.70 2.19
CA TYR A 107 10.90 -3.08 0.94
C TYR A 107 11.26 -1.60 1.10
N SER A 108 11.09 -1.02 2.29
CA SER A 108 11.38 0.39 2.57
C SER A 108 12.83 0.63 3.00
N ALA A 109 13.61 -0.43 3.18
CA ALA A 109 15.01 -0.33 3.58
C ALA A 109 15.85 0.37 2.48
N PRO A 110 16.87 1.17 2.86
CA PRO A 110 17.81 1.75 1.91
C PRO A 110 18.62 0.64 1.22
N THR A 111 18.79 0.75 -0.09
CA THR A 111 19.51 -0.25 -0.90
C THR A 111 20.68 0.40 -1.63
N GLY A 112 21.87 -0.22 -1.54
CA GLY A 112 23.06 0.19 -2.29
C GLY A 112 23.47 1.63 -2.03
N GLU A 113 23.31 2.51 -3.03
CA GLU A 113 23.68 3.93 -2.99
C GLU A 113 22.88 4.76 -1.97
N ASP A 114 21.71 4.25 -1.52
CA ASP A 114 20.86 4.93 -0.54
C ASP A 114 21.30 4.69 0.92
N ASN A 115 22.39 3.95 1.13
CA ASN A 115 22.98 3.72 2.45
C ASN A 115 23.72 4.94 3.01
N TYR A 116 24.07 5.92 2.18
CA TYR A 116 24.74 7.16 2.61
C TYR A 116 23.73 8.27 2.93
N ASN A 117 24.08 9.15 3.88
CA ASN A 117 23.25 10.31 4.17
C ASN A 117 23.47 11.40 3.11
N LYS A 118 22.53 11.50 2.16
CA LYS A 118 22.58 12.47 1.06
C LYS A 118 22.25 13.91 1.49
N GLU A 119 21.81 14.12 2.72
CA GLU A 119 21.52 15.46 3.26
C GLU A 119 22.81 16.27 3.50
N ILE A 120 23.92 15.58 3.77
CA ILE A 120 25.24 16.20 4.03
C ILE A 120 25.86 16.71 2.71
N LEU A 121 25.35 16.29 1.56
CA LEU A 121 25.86 16.71 0.26
C LEU A 121 25.61 18.22 0.02
N PRO A 122 26.51 18.91 -0.69
CA PRO A 122 26.28 20.29 -1.12
C PRO A 122 24.96 20.43 -1.89
N LYS A 123 24.27 21.57 -1.75
CA LYS A 123 22.94 21.80 -2.32
C LYS A 123 22.83 21.47 -3.82
N VAL A 124 23.88 21.77 -4.58
CA VAL A 124 23.97 21.49 -6.03
C VAL A 124 23.94 19.98 -6.34
N MET A 125 24.46 19.16 -5.44
CA MET A 125 24.49 17.69 -5.56
C MET A 125 23.26 17.01 -4.94
N GLN A 126 22.42 17.73 -4.20
CA GLN A 126 21.16 17.23 -3.62
C GLN A 126 20.05 17.09 -4.69
N VAL A 127 20.40 16.49 -5.83
CA VAL A 127 19.53 16.30 -6.98
C VAL A 127 19.61 14.86 -7.48
N LYS A 128 18.46 14.30 -7.88
CA LYS A 128 18.42 12.91 -8.33
C LYS A 128 19.19 12.75 -9.64
N ASN A 129 20.05 11.75 -9.72
CA ASN A 129 20.89 11.45 -10.89
C ASN A 129 21.81 12.63 -11.30
N PHE A 130 22.52 13.22 -10.33
CA PHE A 130 23.52 14.26 -10.61
C PHE A 130 24.52 13.81 -11.69
N GLY A 131 24.77 14.67 -12.69
CA GLY A 131 25.67 14.39 -13.82
C GLY A 131 25.06 13.64 -15.01
N ARG A 132 23.80 13.20 -14.95
CA ARG A 132 23.10 12.62 -16.13
C ARG A 132 22.31 13.68 -16.91
N SER A 133 22.37 13.62 -18.24
CA SER A 133 21.51 14.38 -19.13
C SER A 133 20.06 13.86 -19.08
N GLY A 134 19.06 14.71 -19.36
CA GLY A 134 17.65 14.32 -19.39
C GLY A 134 16.82 14.74 -18.17
N ARG A 135 17.30 15.74 -17.41
CA ARG A 135 16.54 16.31 -16.29
C ARG A 135 15.52 17.33 -16.80
N THR A 136 14.24 17.12 -16.51
CA THR A 136 13.17 18.06 -16.89
C THR A 136 12.92 19.19 -15.87
N LYS A 137 13.34 19.03 -14.60
CA LYS A 137 13.08 19.99 -13.51
C LYS A 137 14.27 20.16 -12.56
N TRP A 138 14.60 21.39 -12.17
CA TRP A 138 15.77 21.74 -11.33
C TRP A 138 15.64 21.42 -9.82
N THR A 139 14.44 21.22 -9.27
CA THR A 139 14.16 20.57 -7.98
C THR A 139 12.65 20.19 -7.95
N HIS A 140 11.91 20.58 -6.90
CA HIS A 140 10.46 20.49 -6.76
C HIS A 140 9.88 21.91 -6.68
N LEU A 141 8.70 22.15 -7.23
CA LEU A 141 8.10 23.50 -7.32
C LEU A 141 8.00 24.21 -5.98
N LEU A 142 7.76 23.45 -4.90
CA LEU A 142 7.67 23.98 -3.54
C LEU A 142 9.00 24.57 -3.03
N ALA A 143 10.15 24.09 -3.51
CA ALA A 143 11.45 24.68 -3.15
C ALA A 143 11.69 26.02 -3.84
N GLU A 144 11.04 26.26 -4.97
CA GLU A 144 11.11 27.52 -5.72
C GLU A 144 9.92 28.45 -5.38
N ASP A 145 9.03 28.01 -4.48
CA ASP A 145 7.87 28.79 -4.06
C ASP A 145 8.29 29.89 -3.09
N THR A 146 8.41 31.10 -3.60
CA THR A 146 8.76 32.29 -2.83
C THR A 146 7.57 32.91 -2.12
N ASN A 147 6.37 32.30 -2.16
CA ASN A 147 5.20 32.84 -1.47
C ASN A 147 5.17 32.51 0.04
N ALA A 148 6.02 31.59 0.50
CA ALA A 148 6.12 31.22 1.90
C ALA A 148 6.74 32.36 2.73
N PHE A 149 6.04 32.81 3.78
CA PHE A 149 6.51 33.92 4.63
C PHE A 149 7.71 33.55 5.53
N ASN A 150 8.07 32.27 5.62
CA ASN A 150 9.20 31.76 6.38
C ASN A 150 10.34 31.37 5.42
N THR A 151 10.87 32.36 4.68
CA THR A 151 12.07 32.19 3.87
C THR A 151 13.31 32.71 4.62
N ASP A 152 14.44 32.01 4.47
CA ASP A 152 15.72 32.44 5.06
C ASP A 152 16.46 33.48 4.19
N ASP A 153 15.91 33.81 3.02
CA ASP A 153 16.48 34.77 2.09
C ASP A 153 16.09 36.20 2.47
N ALA A 154 17.09 36.99 2.88
CA ALA A 154 16.93 38.38 3.28
C ALA A 154 16.25 39.26 2.21
N LEU A 155 16.45 38.97 0.92
CA LEU A 155 15.82 39.73 -0.16
C LEU A 155 14.32 39.44 -0.24
N LEU A 156 13.92 38.19 -0.06
CA LEU A 156 12.51 37.80 -0.02
C LEU A 156 11.83 38.32 1.24
N GLN A 157 12.51 38.28 2.39
CA GLN A 157 12.00 38.86 3.64
C GLN A 157 11.65 40.35 3.47
N ALA A 158 12.56 41.15 2.89
CA ALA A 158 12.30 42.56 2.62
C ALA A 158 11.12 42.79 1.65
N VAL A 159 10.97 41.92 0.64
CA VAL A 159 9.82 41.97 -0.28
C VAL A 159 8.52 41.64 0.46
N HIS A 160 8.51 40.63 1.33
CA HIS A 160 7.36 40.25 2.15
C HIS A 160 6.95 41.35 3.13
N GLU A 161 7.92 42.02 3.76
CA GLU A 161 7.68 43.16 4.64
C GLU A 161 7.07 44.36 3.89
N ARG A 162 7.58 44.68 2.70
CA ARG A 162 6.98 45.72 1.85
C ARG A 162 5.55 45.35 1.44
N ARG A 163 5.31 44.09 1.07
CA ARG A 163 3.99 43.58 0.70
C ARG A 163 3.02 43.65 1.88
N ARG A 164 3.46 43.28 3.09
CA ARG A 164 2.70 43.41 4.36
C ARG A 164 2.28 44.86 4.61
N LYS A 165 3.17 45.82 4.34
CA LYS A 165 2.92 47.26 4.55
C LYS A 165 1.88 47.83 3.58
N TYR A 166 1.89 47.40 2.32
CA TYR A 166 1.08 48.01 1.25
C TYR A 166 -0.25 47.30 0.99
N VAL A 167 -0.36 46.01 1.35
CA VAL A 167 -1.59 45.22 1.17
C VAL A 167 -1.98 44.58 2.51
N PRO A 168 -2.64 45.34 3.41
CA PRO A 168 -3.11 44.80 4.68
C PRO A 168 -4.10 43.65 4.43
N GLY A 169 -3.82 42.47 5.00
CA GLY A 169 -4.60 41.24 4.80
C GLY A 169 -4.03 40.26 3.77
N ALA A 170 -3.08 40.66 2.93
CA ALA A 170 -2.35 39.72 2.05
C ALA A 170 -1.29 38.88 2.79
N SER A 171 -1.18 39.06 4.11
CA SER A 171 -0.19 38.47 5.00
C SER A 171 -0.75 37.37 5.90
N SER A 172 -2.02 36.98 5.74
CA SER A 172 -2.43 35.71 6.32
C SER A 172 -1.59 34.65 5.63
N ALA A 173 -0.70 34.01 6.39
CA ALA A 173 -0.25 32.68 6.00
C ALA A 173 -1.55 31.93 5.69
N SER A 174 -1.78 31.61 4.43
CA SER A 174 -2.79 30.64 4.07
C SER A 174 -2.28 29.36 4.70
N ASP A 175 -2.68 29.13 5.94
CA ASP A 175 -2.36 27.96 6.74
C ASP A 175 -3.19 26.82 6.16
N PHE A 176 -2.86 26.50 4.90
CA PHE A 176 -3.48 25.47 4.11
C PHE A 176 -2.94 24.16 4.67
N SER A 177 -3.45 23.77 5.83
CA SER A 177 -3.28 22.43 6.33
C SER A 177 -4.01 21.52 5.34
N LYS A 178 -3.23 20.78 4.54
CA LYS A 178 -3.79 19.82 3.61
C LYS A 178 -4.62 18.83 4.45
N PRO A 179 -5.93 18.69 4.23
CA PRO A 179 -6.76 17.83 5.06
C PRO A 179 -6.17 16.42 5.00
N LYS A 180 -5.84 15.85 6.16
CA LYS A 180 -5.19 14.54 6.27
C LYS A 180 -6.04 13.40 5.66
N LYS A 181 -7.33 13.65 5.42
CA LYS A 181 -8.30 12.68 4.90
C LYS A 181 -9.33 13.45 4.08
N PHE A 182 -9.55 13.05 2.82
CA PHE A 182 -10.78 13.42 2.13
C PHE A 182 -11.89 12.57 2.74
N LYS A 183 -12.92 13.23 3.28
CA LYS A 183 -14.15 12.53 3.68
C LYS A 183 -14.80 12.07 2.37
N THR A 184 -14.76 10.77 2.14
CA THR A 184 -15.55 10.09 1.09
C THR A 184 -16.74 9.46 1.76
#